data_AF-A0A2U1PF57-F1
#
_entry.id   AF-A0A2U1PF57-F1
#
_cell.length_a   1.000
_cell.length_b   1.000
_cell.length_c   1.000
_cell.angle_alpha   90.00
_cell.angle_beta   90.00
_cell.angle_gamma   90.00
#
_symmetry.space_group_name_H-M   'P 1'
#
loop_
_entity.id
_entity.type
_entity.pdbx_description
1 polymer ?
#
loop_
_entity_poly.entity_id
_entity_poly.type
_entity_poly.pdbx_seq_one_letter_code
_entity_poly.pdbx_strand_id
1 'polypeptide(L)' 'MAIFIDHYIVLGLPSGEEGTNLANEDIKKAYRSKALELHPDKKRDDPNAVADFQQLQASYDILKDEKTRKEFDNAVMI' A
#
# COMPACT_ATOMS: atom_id res chain seq x y z
N MET A 1 6.41 -17.59 -11.37
CA MET A 1 5.22 -17.20 -10.58
C MET A 1 5.56 -15.88 -9.90
N ALA A 2 5.25 -14.75 -10.53
CA ALA A 2 5.40 -13.46 -9.89
C ALA A 2 4.21 -13.31 -8.94
N ILE A 3 4.46 -13.40 -7.64
CA ILE A 3 3.53 -12.95 -6.61
C ILE A 3 3.49 -11.42 -6.72
N PHE A 4 2.60 -10.90 -7.56
CA PHE A 4 2.32 -9.47 -7.60
C PHE A 4 1.58 -9.14 -6.30
N ILE A 5 2.26 -8.43 -5.40
CA ILE A 5 1.64 -7.92 -4.19
C ILE A 5 0.87 -6.67 -4.59
N ASP A 6 -0.45 -6.71 -4.46
CA ASP A 6 -1.30 -5.55 -4.70
C ASP A 6 -1.07 -4.47 -3.63
N HIS A 7 -0.17 -3.54 -3.92
CA HIS A 7 0.13 -2.43 -3.02
C HIS A 7 -1.12 -1.62 -2.64
N TYR A 8 -2.09 -1.50 -3.57
CA TYR A 8 -3.37 -0.86 -3.29
C TYR A 8 -4.13 -1.57 -2.17
N ILE A 9 -4.26 -2.90 -2.25
CA ILE A 9 -4.96 -3.71 -1.25
C ILE A 9 -4.25 -3.65 0.11
N VAL A 10 -2.91 -3.59 0.14
CA VAL A 10 -2.14 -3.42 1.38
C VAL A 10 -2.50 -2.11 2.08
N LEU A 11 -2.70 -1.03 1.31
CA LEU A 11 -3.15 0.26 1.84
C LEU A 11 -4.65 0.27 2.19
N GLY A 12 -5.39 -0.78 1.85
CA GLY A 12 -6.85 -0.84 1.97
C GLY A 12 -7.58 -0.04 0.90
N LEU A 13 -6.94 0.16 -0.26
CA LEU A 13 -7.48 0.85 -1.43
C LEU A 13 -7.93 -0.17 -2.49
N PRO A 14 -8.90 0.19 -3.33
CA PRO A 14 -9.27 -0.64 -4.47
C PRO A 14 -8.08 -0.77 -5.43
N SER A 15 -7.80 -2.01 -5.88
CA SER A 15 -6.89 -2.27 -7.01
C SER A 15 -7.66 -2.16 -8.33
N GLY A 16 -6.93 -2.12 -9.45
CA GLY A 16 -7.54 -1.98 -10.77
C GLY A 16 -7.65 -0.52 -11.23
N GLU A 17 -8.52 -0.28 -12.19
CA GLU A 17 -8.82 1.04 -12.76
C GLU A 17 -9.22 2.08 -11.69
N GLU A 18 -9.95 1.69 -10.65
CA GLU A 18 -10.22 2.56 -9.49
C GLU A 18 -8.95 2.94 -8.74
N GLY A 19 -8.05 1.98 -8.54
CA GLY A 19 -6.74 2.18 -7.90
C GLY A 19 -5.88 3.15 -8.68
N THR A 20 -5.85 3.07 -10.01
CA THR A 20 -5.09 3.97 -10.90
C THR A 20 -5.61 5.41 -10.89
N ASN A 21 -6.91 5.61 -10.62
CA ASN A 21 -7.56 6.91 -10.57
C ASN A 21 -7.38 7.64 -9.23
N LEU A 22 -6.87 6.97 -8.19
CA LEU A 22 -6.67 7.60 -6.88
C LEU A 22 -5.62 8.71 -6.94
N ALA A 23 -5.88 9.82 -6.26
CA ALA A 23 -4.88 10.86 -6.11
C ALA A 23 -3.82 10.45 -5.07
N ASN A 24 -2.62 11.02 -5.20
CA ASN A 24 -1.55 10.83 -4.20
C ASN A 24 -2.01 11.22 -2.79
N GLU A 25 -2.94 12.17 -2.68
CA GLU A 25 -3.56 12.59 -1.42
C GLU A 25 -4.44 11.50 -0.80
N ASP A 26 -5.24 10.79 -1.60
CA ASP A 26 -6.06 9.66 -1.14
C ASP A 26 -5.20 8.48 -0.69
N ILE A 27 -4.14 8.18 -1.45
CA ILE A 27 -3.15 7.15 -1.11
C ILE A 27 -2.48 7.48 0.24
N LYS A 28 -2.09 8.74 0.43
CA LYS A 28 -1.49 9.23 1.69
C LYS A 28 -2.48 9.20 2.86
N LYS A 29 -3.75 9.53 2.64
CA LYS A 29 -4.81 9.43 3.65
C LYS A 29 -5.04 7.98 4.08
N ALA A 30 -5.18 7.07 3.12
CA ALA A 30 -5.36 5.64 3.39
C ALA A 30 -4.16 5.06 4.15
N TYR A 31 -2.93 5.34 3.69
CA TYR A 31 -1.71 4.95 4.40
C TYR A 31 -1.70 5.43 5.85
N ARG A 32 -2.01 6.71 6.10
CA ARG A 32 -2.04 7.26 7.47
C ARG A 32 -3.10 6.59 8.33
N SER A 33 -4.29 6.33 7.79
CA SER A 33 -5.34 5.61 8.51
C SER A 33 -4.88 4.20 8.87
N LYS A 34 -4.36 3.46 7.89
CA LYS A 34 -3.89 2.08 8.08
C LYS A 34 -2.69 2.00 9.03
N ALA A 35 -1.75 2.94 8.94
CA ALA A 35 -0.59 3.00 9.81
C ALA A 35 -0.99 3.23 11.28
N LEU A 36 -2.07 3.97 11.56
CA LEU A 36 -2.59 4.16 12.92
C LEU A 36 -3.35 2.92 13.44
N GLU A 37 -3.93 2.13 12.54
CA GLU A 37 -4.61 0.87 12.87
C GLU A 37 -3.61 -0.28 13.09
N LEU A 38 -2.61 -0.39 12.22
CA LEU A 38 -1.56 -1.41 12.22
C LEU A 38 -0.32 -1.00 13.03
N HIS A 39 -0.38 0.11 13.77
CA HIS A 39 0.78 0.62 14.50
C HIS A 39 1.30 -0.45 15.48
N PRO A 40 2.62 -0.78 15.46
CA PRO A 40 3.17 -1.85 16.28
C PRO A 40 3.02 -1.59 17.78
N ASP A 41 2.88 -0.32 18.20
CA ASP A 41 2.59 0.02 19.61
C ASP A 41 1.18 -0.42 20.07
N LYS A 42 0.20 -0.52 19.15
CA LYS A 42 -1.12 -1.11 19.47
C LYS A 42 -1.13 -2.63 19.31
N LYS A 43 -0.26 -3.16 18.46
CA LYS A 43 -0.13 -4.58 18.11
C LYS A 43 1.13 -5.21 18.70
N ARG A 44 1.47 -4.86 19.94
CA ARG A 44 2.70 -5.31 20.62
C ARG A 44 2.77 -6.82 20.85
N ASP A 45 1.61 -7.47 20.87
CA ASP A 45 1.45 -8.91 21.03
C ASP A 45 1.57 -9.68 19.70
N ASP A 46 1.48 -8.97 18.57
CA ASP A 46 1.53 -9.59 17.25
C ASP A 46 2.96 -9.51 16.68
N PRO A 47 3.66 -10.66 16.54
CA PRO A 47 5.02 -10.67 16.01
C PRO A 47 5.07 -10.24 14.53
N ASN A 48 3.94 -10.29 13.82
CA ASN A 48 3.84 -9.86 12.42
C ASN A 48 3.53 -8.37 12.29
N ALA A 49 3.17 -7.65 13.37
CA ALA A 49 2.86 -6.23 13.31
C ALA A 49 3.96 -5.39 12.65
N VAL A 50 5.23 -5.74 12.91
CA VAL A 50 6.38 -5.09 12.28
C VAL A 50 6.43 -5.38 10.78
N ALA A 51 6.22 -6.64 10.39
CA ALA A 51 6.21 -7.07 8.99
C ALA A 51 5.05 -6.44 8.21
N ASP A 52 3.83 -6.44 8.76
CA ASP A 52 2.66 -5.77 8.19
C ASP A 52 2.89 -4.27 8.02
N PHE A 53 3.47 -3.61 9.02
CA PHE A 53 3.79 -2.19 8.95
C PHE A 53 4.88 -1.89 7.92
N GLN A 54 5.92 -2.73 7.83
CA GLN A 54 6.94 -2.62 6.80
C GLN A 54 6.35 -2.81 5.40
N GLN A 55 5.45 -3.77 5.22
CA GLN A 55 4.77 -4.02 3.95
C GLN A 55 3.86 -2.85 3.55
N LEU A 56 3.14 -2.26 4.52
CA LEU A 56 2.36 -1.05 4.31
C LEU A 56 3.24 0.12 3.85
N GLN A 57 4.39 0.30 4.50
CA GLN A 57 5.32 1.38 4.20
C GLN A 57 5.98 1.20 2.83
N ALA A 58 6.38 -0.02 2.46
CA ALA A 58 6.92 -0.33 1.14
C ALA A 58 5.88 -0.11 0.03
N SER A 59 4.64 -0.51 0.27
CA SER A 59 3.53 -0.31 -0.66
C SER A 59 3.23 1.17 -0.87
N TYR A 60 3.27 1.96 0.20
CA TYR A 60 3.10 3.41 0.10
C TYR A 60 4.26 4.07 -0.66
N ASP A 61 5.50 3.61 -0.48
CA ASP A 61 6.65 4.17 -1.18
C ASP A 61 6.57 4.01 -2.71
N ILE A 62 6.01 2.87 -3.16
CA ILE A 62 5.78 2.59 -4.59
C ILE A 62 4.62 3.44 -5.13
N LEU A 63 3.53 3.56 -4.37
CA LEU A 63 2.32 4.25 -4.82
C LEU A 63 2.36 5.78 -4.66
N LYS A 64 3.20 6.32 -3.75
CA LYS A 64 3.28 7.78 -3.51
C LYS A 64 3.90 8.53 -4.68
N ASP A 65 4.76 7.86 -5.45
CA ASP A 65 5.51 8.45 -6.55
C ASP A 65 4.88 7.99 -7.87
N GLU A 66 4.49 8.97 -8.69
CA GLU A 66 3.78 8.71 -9.93
C GLU A 66 4.61 7.86 -10.90
N LYS A 67 5.95 7.94 -10.84
CA LYS A 67 6.81 7.17 -11.72
C LYS A 67 6.79 5.69 -11.34
N THR A 68 7.06 5.35 -10.08
CA THR A 68 7.02 3.95 -9.61
C THR A 68 5.62 3.39 -9.66
N ARG A 69 4.60 4.20 -9.40
CA ARG A 69 3.20 3.80 -9.56
C ARG A 69 2.90 3.43 -10.99
N LYS A 70 3.32 4.24 -11.96
CA LYS A 70 3.11 3.97 -13.39
C LYS A 70 3.89 2.75 -13.88
N GLU A 71 5.09 2.53 -13.35
CA GLU A 71 5.85 1.30 -13.60
C GLU A 71 5.14 0.06 -13.04
N PHE A 72 4.58 0.16 -11.84
CA PHE A 72 3.76 -0.89 -11.23
C PHE A 72 2.49 -1.14 -12.04
N ASP A 73 1.74 -0.09 -12.38
CA ASP A 73 0.51 -0.15 -13.17
C ASP A 73 0.73 -0.89 -14.50
N ASN A 74 1.79 -0.50 -15.20
CA ASN A 74 2.21 -1.13 -16.46
C ASN A 74 2.66 -2.59 -16.26
N ALA A 75 3.33 -2.90 -15.14
CA ALA A 75 3.76 -4.26 -14.83
C ALA A 75 2.60 -5.19 -14.47
N VAL A 76 1.53 -4.67 -13.85
CA VAL A 76 0.34 -5.44 -13.45
C VAL A 76 -0.67 -5.55 -14.60
N MET A 77 -0.44 -4.87 -15.74
CA MET A 77 -1.35 -4.82 -16.91
C MET A 77 -2.79 -4.49 -16.50
N ILE A 78 -2.95 -3.51 -15.62
CA ILE A 78 -4.24 -2.92 -15.27
C ILE A 78 -4.55 -1.78 -16.25
#